data_AF-A0A0G4M4S1-F1
#
_entry.id   AF-A0A0G4M4S1-F1
#
_cell.length_a   1.000
_cell.length_b   1.000
_cell.length_c   1.000
_cell.angle_alpha   90.00
_cell.angle_beta   90.00
_cell.angle_gamma   90.00
#
_symmetry.space_group_name_H-M   'P 1'
#
loop_
_entity.id
_entity.type
_entity.pdbx_description
1 polymer ?
#
loop_
_entity_poly.entity_id
_entity_poly.type
_entity_poly.pdbx_seq_one_letter_code
_entity_poly.pdbx_strand_id
1 'polypeptide(L)'
;MRFLSNVSGLLLATTGAQAFFVVPCSRPVVVQRADPIVNPGALAGHVHTIMGGSAFNFTMSYDDAVSSACSTCKVRQDLSNYWTPNLYYESENGKFEAVKQLGGMLVYYLQRSDSRDPEYENGLLAFPPGFQMLAGDPSLRSFGDTLEQRAISYVCLGVSGPETHQFPPQNCPYGLRVQVMFPSCWDGHNLDSPNHKSHMAYPSLVDNGVCPTSHPKRFITLFYEVTFQIDDFKDKWYKDTPPFVYSNGDPTGYGLHGDFVNGWDTDDIDTKEPLPGFENGLRAGMTTTDMVRCRSLVEQSRILVMEVLSSDTEETDDADLDGGGESDTDNDPDALSMANLGTGQSSTAWVEDDEARLSMDVVRVYENTIVQLGNRLGDTLGGKIQIGIGAEDHSRPDN
;
A
#
# COMPACT_ATOMS: atom_id res chain seq x y z
N MET A 1 -3.53 56.14 23.91
CA MET A 1 -2.74 54.90 23.99
C MET A 1 -3.47 53.90 24.88
N ARG A 2 -3.97 52.81 24.29
CA ARG A 2 -4.18 51.48 24.90
C ARG A 2 -4.67 50.59 23.76
N PHE A 3 -3.72 49.91 23.11
CA PHE A 3 -4.00 48.89 22.11
C PHE A 3 -4.51 47.64 22.84
N LEU A 4 -5.67 47.13 22.41
CA LEU A 4 -6.19 45.81 22.77
C LEU A 4 -5.47 44.79 21.88
N SER A 5 -4.66 43.91 22.47
CA SER A 5 -4.15 42.73 21.76
C SER A 5 -5.17 41.60 21.86
N ASN A 6 -5.81 41.32 20.72
CA ASN A 6 -6.51 40.07 20.47
C ASN A 6 -5.47 38.94 20.39
N VAL A 7 -5.56 37.96 21.28
CA VAL A 7 -4.88 36.67 21.12
C VAL A 7 -5.88 35.73 20.44
N SER A 8 -5.80 35.64 19.12
CA SER A 8 -6.45 34.57 18.36
C SER A 8 -5.69 33.28 18.62
N GLY A 9 -6.29 32.37 19.40
CA GLY A 9 -5.81 31.00 19.52
C GLY A 9 -6.04 30.25 18.22
N LEU A 10 -4.97 29.89 17.53
CA LEU A 10 -5.01 29.00 16.36
C LEU A 10 -5.24 27.57 16.87
N LEU A 11 -6.48 27.07 16.78
CA LEU A 11 -6.74 25.65 16.94
C LEU A 11 -6.06 24.91 15.78
N LEU A 12 -4.96 24.20 16.08
CA LEU A 12 -4.41 23.18 15.20
C LEU A 12 -5.44 22.05 15.10
N ALA A 13 -6.15 21.99 13.99
CA ALA A 13 -6.94 20.83 13.62
C ALA A 13 -5.97 19.68 13.34
N THR A 14 -5.85 18.73 14.26
CA THR A 14 -5.17 17.47 14.01
C THR A 14 -6.02 16.67 13.02
N THR A 15 -5.74 16.78 11.74
CA THR A 15 -6.24 15.84 10.75
C THR A 15 -5.54 14.52 11.00
N GLY A 16 -6.29 13.51 11.47
CA GLY A 16 -5.76 12.15 11.59
C GLY A 16 -5.22 11.72 10.24
N ALA A 17 -3.93 11.36 10.17
CA ALA A 17 -3.37 10.74 8.98
C ALA A 17 -4.02 9.36 8.81
N GLN A 18 -4.82 9.17 7.76
CA GLN A 18 -5.18 7.81 7.33
C GLN A 18 -3.93 7.17 6.75
N ALA A 19 -3.19 6.45 7.59
CA ALA A 19 -2.04 5.69 7.15
C ALA A 19 -2.52 4.42 6.44
N PHE A 20 -2.00 4.15 5.26
CA PHE A 20 -2.02 2.82 4.66
C PHE A 20 -0.58 2.47 4.31
N PHE A 21 -0.29 1.18 4.19
CA PHE A 21 0.98 0.76 3.63
C PHE A 21 0.74 -0.14 2.43
N VAL A 22 1.70 -0.09 1.52
CA VAL A 22 1.72 -0.88 0.31
C VAL A 22 2.86 -1.87 0.44
N VAL A 23 2.59 -3.12 0.10
CA VAL A 23 3.57 -4.18 0.03
C VAL A 23 3.80 -4.51 -1.45
N PRO A 24 4.87 -3.99 -2.07
CA PRO A 24 5.22 -4.35 -3.43
C PRO A 24 5.75 -5.79 -3.48
N CYS A 25 5.18 -6.61 -4.34
CA CYS A 25 5.63 -7.97 -4.64
C CYS A 25 6.09 -8.02 -6.11
N SER A 26 7.40 -7.85 -6.32
CA SER A 26 7.95 -7.49 -7.64
C SER A 26 7.94 -8.62 -8.67
N ARG A 27 7.77 -9.88 -8.24
CA ARG A 27 7.76 -11.07 -9.09
C ARG A 27 7.01 -12.22 -8.42
N PRO A 28 6.39 -13.13 -9.19
CA PRO A 28 5.77 -14.31 -8.61
C PRO A 28 6.81 -15.25 -7.99
N VAL A 29 6.41 -15.94 -6.93
CA VAL A 29 7.07 -17.15 -6.44
C VAL A 29 6.96 -18.23 -7.51
N VAL A 30 5.74 -18.40 -8.05
CA VAL A 30 5.42 -19.42 -9.04
C VAL A 30 4.17 -19.03 -9.83
N VAL A 31 4.08 -19.51 -11.08
CA VAL A 31 2.87 -19.43 -11.91
C VAL A 31 2.47 -20.86 -12.26
N GLN A 32 1.38 -21.36 -11.68
CA GLN A 32 0.96 -22.75 -11.82
C GLN A 32 -0.51 -22.97 -11.49
N ARG A 33 -1.01 -24.19 -11.70
CA ARG A 33 -2.36 -24.61 -11.30
C ARG A 33 -2.37 -25.12 -9.86
N ALA A 34 -2.14 -24.22 -8.92
CA ALA A 34 -2.13 -24.55 -7.48
C ALA A 34 -2.98 -23.54 -6.72
N ASP A 35 -3.82 -24.06 -5.84
CA ASP A 35 -4.73 -23.28 -5.00
C ASP A 35 -4.97 -24.09 -3.72
N PRO A 36 -4.18 -23.85 -2.65
CA PRO A 36 -4.31 -24.61 -1.41
C PRO A 36 -5.59 -24.30 -0.64
N ILE A 37 -6.32 -23.22 -1.00
CA ILE A 37 -7.61 -22.88 -0.39
C ILE A 37 -8.70 -23.75 -1.03
N VAL A 38 -8.87 -23.64 -2.36
CA VAL A 38 -10.02 -24.24 -3.06
C VAL A 38 -9.75 -25.70 -3.47
N ASN A 39 -8.51 -26.05 -3.80
CA ASN A 39 -8.14 -27.37 -4.29
C ASN A 39 -6.92 -27.96 -3.54
N PRO A 40 -6.99 -28.10 -2.20
CA PRO A 40 -5.87 -28.58 -1.40
C PRO A 40 -5.39 -29.96 -1.88
N GLY A 41 -4.10 -30.04 -2.22
CA GLY A 41 -3.43 -31.26 -2.67
C GLY A 41 -3.74 -31.68 -4.11
N ALA A 42 -4.46 -30.86 -4.88
CA ALA A 42 -4.87 -31.17 -6.24
C ALA A 42 -4.57 -30.00 -7.21
N LEU A 43 -4.62 -30.29 -8.51
CA LEU A 43 -4.49 -29.23 -9.53
C LEU A 43 -5.69 -28.30 -9.47
N ALA A 44 -5.42 -27.00 -9.41
CA ALA A 44 -6.46 -25.98 -9.46
C ALA A 44 -7.20 -25.97 -10.81
N GLY A 45 -8.45 -25.48 -10.79
CA GLY A 45 -9.28 -25.34 -11.98
C GLY A 45 -8.62 -24.52 -13.11
N HIS A 46 -7.76 -23.57 -12.74
CA HIS A 46 -7.05 -22.69 -13.66
C HIS A 46 -5.65 -22.32 -13.13
N VAL A 47 -4.89 -21.56 -13.91
CA VAL A 47 -3.53 -21.11 -13.55
C VAL A 47 -3.60 -19.81 -12.75
N HIS A 48 -2.88 -19.74 -11.65
CA HIS A 48 -2.71 -18.52 -10.88
C HIS A 48 -1.27 -18.01 -10.96
N THR A 49 -1.12 -16.70 -10.79
CA THR A 49 0.17 -16.05 -10.56
C THR A 49 0.30 -15.78 -9.06
N ILE A 50 1.23 -16.48 -8.40
CA ILE A 50 1.34 -16.49 -6.94
C ILE A 50 2.51 -15.64 -6.47
N MET A 51 2.24 -14.72 -5.55
CA MET A 51 3.19 -13.81 -4.91
C MET A 51 3.34 -14.15 -3.42
N GLY A 52 4.40 -13.65 -2.77
CA GLY A 52 4.57 -13.74 -1.33
C GLY A 52 5.59 -14.77 -0.86
N GLY A 53 5.27 -15.47 0.23
CA GLY A 53 6.14 -16.44 0.90
C GLY A 53 6.59 -17.61 0.01
N SER A 54 7.84 -18.04 0.18
CA SER A 54 8.47 -19.10 -0.61
C SER A 54 8.03 -20.52 -0.24
N ALA A 55 7.36 -20.71 0.90
CA ALA A 55 6.84 -22.02 1.33
C ALA A 55 5.50 -22.40 0.67
N PHE A 56 5.03 -21.59 -0.30
CA PHE A 56 3.81 -21.89 -1.04
C PHE A 56 3.81 -23.31 -1.62
N ASN A 57 2.73 -24.06 -1.37
CA ASN A 57 2.58 -25.44 -1.78
C ASN A 57 1.10 -25.77 -2.08
N PHE A 58 0.84 -26.90 -2.73
CA PHE A 58 -0.50 -27.42 -3.05
C PHE A 58 -1.36 -27.67 -1.80
N THR A 59 -0.73 -27.89 -0.66
CA THR A 59 -1.35 -27.89 0.66
C THR A 59 -0.55 -26.91 1.50
N MET A 60 -1.20 -25.87 2.01
CA MET A 60 -0.52 -24.82 2.75
C MET A 60 -1.37 -24.44 3.95
N SER A 61 -0.76 -24.47 5.12
CA SER A 61 -1.28 -23.95 6.37
C SER A 61 -0.62 -22.62 6.72
N TYR A 62 -1.09 -21.99 7.80
CA TYR A 62 -0.42 -20.82 8.37
C TYR A 62 1.02 -21.13 8.79
N ASP A 63 1.25 -22.28 9.43
CA ASP A 63 2.58 -22.70 9.88
C ASP A 63 3.54 -22.85 8.69
N ASP A 64 3.04 -23.35 7.56
CA ASP A 64 3.80 -23.38 6.31
C ASP A 64 4.13 -21.95 5.84
N ALA A 65 3.15 -21.04 5.85
CA ALA A 65 3.33 -19.64 5.44
C ALA A 65 4.46 -18.96 6.21
N VAL A 66 4.37 -18.98 7.54
CA VAL A 66 5.37 -18.34 8.42
C VAL A 66 6.72 -19.07 8.43
N SER A 67 6.78 -20.32 7.97
CA SER A 67 8.05 -21.05 7.76
C SER A 67 8.81 -20.64 6.49
N SER A 68 8.23 -19.74 5.67
CA SER A 68 8.86 -19.27 4.44
C SER A 68 10.25 -18.67 4.68
N ALA A 69 11.26 -19.22 4.01
CA ALA A 69 12.63 -18.72 4.10
C ALA A 69 12.80 -17.32 3.47
N CYS A 70 11.96 -16.97 2.49
CA CYS A 70 11.93 -15.64 1.89
C CYS A 70 10.54 -15.30 1.34
N SER A 71 10.34 -14.04 0.97
CA SER A 71 9.12 -13.54 0.31
C SER A 71 9.50 -12.78 -0.96
N THR A 72 8.63 -12.79 -1.97
CA THR A 72 8.78 -11.91 -3.14
C THR A 72 8.28 -10.49 -2.89
N CYS A 73 7.64 -10.29 -1.74
CA CYS A 73 7.15 -9.02 -1.24
C CYS A 73 8.23 -8.28 -0.42
N LYS A 74 8.22 -6.94 -0.46
CA LYS A 74 9.30 -6.12 0.13
C LYS A 74 9.29 -6.06 1.66
N VAL A 75 8.13 -6.23 2.30
CA VAL A 75 8.04 -6.27 3.76
C VAL A 75 8.44 -7.65 4.24
N ARG A 76 9.51 -7.75 5.04
CA ARG A 76 10.12 -9.03 5.42
C ARG A 76 9.24 -9.87 6.34
N GLN A 77 8.47 -9.22 7.20
CA GLN A 77 7.55 -9.83 8.15
C GLN A 77 6.28 -10.37 7.46
N ASP A 78 6.06 -9.98 6.20
CA ASP A 78 4.94 -10.46 5.42
C ASP A 78 5.35 -11.70 4.60
N LEU A 79 5.08 -12.87 5.19
CA LEU A 79 5.24 -14.18 4.56
C LEU A 79 3.90 -14.72 4.04
N SER A 80 2.88 -13.87 3.95
CA SER A 80 1.58 -14.21 3.36
C SER A 80 1.74 -14.60 1.89
N ASN A 81 0.70 -15.26 1.35
CA ASN A 81 0.61 -15.52 -0.07
C ASN A 81 -0.63 -14.86 -0.67
N TYR A 82 -0.43 -14.29 -1.86
CA TYR A 82 -1.41 -13.51 -2.60
C TYR A 82 -1.44 -14.01 -4.04
N TRP A 83 -2.60 -14.30 -4.59
CA TRP A 83 -2.67 -14.72 -5.99
C TRP A 83 -3.93 -14.28 -6.72
N THR A 84 -3.80 -14.22 -8.04
CA THR A 84 -4.86 -13.87 -9.00
C THR A 84 -4.75 -14.78 -10.23
N PRO A 85 -5.82 -14.96 -11.02
CA PRO A 85 -5.75 -15.74 -12.25
C PRO A 85 -4.81 -15.08 -13.27
N ASN A 86 -4.03 -15.89 -13.98
CA ASN A 86 -3.14 -15.37 -15.02
C ASN A 86 -3.94 -14.88 -16.24
N LEU A 87 -3.49 -13.80 -16.87
CA LEU A 87 -4.11 -13.23 -18.08
C LEU A 87 -3.40 -13.74 -19.34
N TYR A 88 -4.18 -14.11 -20.36
CA TYR A 88 -3.67 -14.54 -21.65
C TYR A 88 -4.24 -13.68 -22.78
N TYR A 89 -3.43 -13.42 -23.80
CA TYR A 89 -3.85 -12.99 -25.12
C TYR A 89 -4.26 -14.22 -25.92
N GLU A 90 -5.46 -14.22 -26.51
CA GLU A 90 -5.94 -15.24 -27.44
C GLU A 90 -5.76 -14.75 -28.88
N SER A 91 -4.83 -15.32 -29.64
CA SER A 91 -4.61 -14.97 -31.04
C SER A 91 -5.70 -15.48 -31.99
N GLU A 92 -5.76 -14.93 -33.20
CA GLU A 92 -6.74 -15.33 -34.23
C GLU A 92 -6.73 -16.84 -34.56
N ASN A 93 -5.55 -17.48 -34.45
CA ASN A 93 -5.40 -18.92 -34.66
C ASN A 93 -5.67 -19.77 -33.39
N GLY A 94 -6.22 -19.19 -32.33
CA GLY A 94 -6.60 -19.88 -31.10
C GLY A 94 -5.43 -20.27 -30.19
N LYS A 95 -4.27 -19.62 -30.32
CA LYS A 95 -3.14 -19.80 -29.40
C LYS A 95 -3.24 -18.81 -28.25
N PHE A 96 -2.71 -19.20 -27.09
CA PHE A 96 -2.68 -18.35 -25.91
C PHE A 96 -1.24 -17.94 -25.60
N GLU A 97 -1.03 -16.65 -25.38
CA GLU A 97 0.24 -16.07 -24.92
C GLU A 97 0.02 -15.40 -23.57
N ALA A 98 0.83 -15.72 -22.57
CA ALA A 98 0.70 -15.12 -21.24
C ALA A 98 1.02 -13.62 -21.31
N VAL A 99 0.16 -12.78 -20.76
CA VAL A 99 0.39 -11.34 -20.68
C VAL A 99 1.27 -11.05 -19.47
N LYS A 100 2.37 -10.34 -19.69
CA LYS A 100 3.32 -9.98 -18.63
C LYS A 100 2.70 -9.02 -17.62
N GLN A 101 3.00 -9.22 -16.34
CA GLN A 101 2.75 -8.22 -15.29
C GLN A 101 3.89 -7.18 -15.23
N LEU A 102 3.54 -5.90 -15.15
CA LEU A 102 4.46 -4.79 -14.93
C LEU A 102 4.64 -4.58 -13.43
N GLY A 103 5.85 -4.79 -12.92
CA GLY A 103 6.16 -4.57 -11.51
C GLY A 103 5.56 -5.59 -10.53
N GLY A 104 4.87 -6.61 -11.03
CA GLY A 104 4.25 -7.67 -10.22
C GLY A 104 2.90 -7.23 -9.64
N MET A 105 2.74 -7.40 -8.33
CA MET A 105 1.53 -7.05 -7.59
C MET A 105 1.85 -6.03 -6.49
N LEU A 106 0.99 -5.04 -6.32
CA LEU A 106 0.97 -4.18 -5.14
C LEU A 106 -0.18 -4.64 -4.23
N VAL A 107 0.17 -5.03 -2.99
CA VAL A 107 -0.81 -5.40 -1.98
C VAL A 107 -0.96 -4.25 -0.99
N TYR A 108 -2.11 -3.63 -0.98
CA TYR A 108 -2.42 -2.53 -0.09
C TYR A 108 -3.10 -3.04 1.17
N TYR A 109 -2.65 -2.52 2.30
CA TYR A 109 -3.24 -2.68 3.61
C TYR A 109 -3.88 -1.35 4.02
N LEU A 110 -5.17 -1.20 3.71
CA LEU A 110 -5.90 0.06 3.82
C LEU A 110 -6.59 0.17 5.18
N GLN A 111 -6.23 1.20 5.96
CA GLN A 111 -6.88 1.49 7.24
C GLN A 111 -8.20 2.25 7.04
N ARG A 112 -9.26 1.51 6.69
CA ARG A 112 -10.58 2.07 6.42
C ARG A 112 -11.59 1.64 7.46
N SER A 113 -12.15 2.59 8.17
CA SER A 113 -13.17 2.38 9.21
C SER A 113 -14.33 3.35 9.02
N ASP A 114 -15.51 3.00 9.51
CA ASP A 114 -16.66 3.90 9.57
C ASP A 114 -17.12 4.01 11.03
N SER A 115 -17.35 5.24 11.53
CA SER A 115 -17.76 5.47 12.91
C SER A 115 -19.12 4.84 13.27
N ARG A 116 -19.86 4.36 12.27
CA ARG A 116 -21.13 3.65 12.43
C ARG A 116 -20.97 2.14 12.46
N ASP A 117 -19.74 1.62 12.32
CA ASP A 117 -19.49 0.19 12.45
C ASP A 117 -19.91 -0.33 13.84
N PRO A 118 -20.50 -1.54 13.93
CA PRO A 118 -20.97 -2.07 15.20
C PRO A 118 -19.91 -2.13 16.30
N GLU A 119 -18.64 -2.36 15.93
CA GLU A 119 -17.50 -2.42 16.84
C GLU A 119 -16.44 -1.34 16.55
N TYR A 120 -16.85 -0.15 16.07
CA TYR A 120 -15.91 0.94 15.71
C TYR A 120 -14.87 1.25 16.82
N GLU A 121 -15.31 1.31 18.08
CA GLU A 121 -14.45 1.63 19.24
C GLU A 121 -13.34 0.58 19.48
N ASN A 122 -13.48 -0.63 18.95
CA ASN A 122 -12.46 -1.69 19.04
C ASN A 122 -11.34 -1.52 18.00
N GLY A 123 -11.52 -0.61 17.03
CA GLY A 123 -10.55 -0.34 15.97
C GLY A 123 -10.49 -1.43 14.90
N LEU A 124 -9.52 -1.29 13.99
CA LEU A 124 -9.25 -2.26 12.95
C LEU A 124 -8.46 -3.45 13.50
N LEU A 125 -8.80 -4.63 13.02
CA LEU A 125 -8.14 -5.87 13.38
C LEU A 125 -7.04 -6.23 12.37
N ALA A 126 -5.95 -6.81 12.86
CA ALA A 126 -5.03 -7.56 12.03
C ALA A 126 -5.60 -8.96 11.73
N PHE A 127 -5.13 -9.59 10.64
CA PHE A 127 -5.53 -10.96 10.31
C PHE A 127 -4.95 -11.95 11.33
N PRO A 128 -5.77 -12.79 11.97
CA PRO A 128 -5.27 -13.79 12.91
C PRO A 128 -4.52 -14.93 12.20
N PRO A 129 -3.67 -15.68 12.91
CA PRO A 129 -3.09 -16.93 12.41
C PRO A 129 -4.14 -17.88 11.83
N GLY A 130 -3.86 -18.47 10.67
CA GLY A 130 -4.78 -19.38 9.98
C GLY A 130 -5.88 -18.70 9.16
N PHE A 131 -5.95 -17.36 9.13
CA PHE A 131 -6.95 -16.65 8.34
C PHE A 131 -6.70 -16.77 6.83
N GLN A 132 -7.75 -17.05 6.08
CA GLN A 132 -7.74 -17.10 4.62
C GLN A 132 -9.07 -16.65 4.04
N MET A 133 -9.05 -16.02 2.86
CA MET A 133 -10.29 -15.57 2.21
C MET A 133 -10.13 -15.40 0.70
N LEU A 134 -11.27 -15.43 0.01
CA LEU A 134 -11.39 -15.15 -1.43
C LEU A 134 -12.19 -13.87 -1.69
N ALA A 135 -11.85 -13.18 -2.78
CA ALA A 135 -12.61 -12.04 -3.32
C ALA A 135 -12.91 -12.25 -4.82
N GLY A 136 -14.11 -11.89 -5.27
CA GLY A 136 -14.52 -12.04 -6.67
C GLY A 136 -14.98 -13.46 -7.01
N ASP A 137 -15.63 -13.67 -8.15
CA ASP A 137 -16.24 -14.95 -8.56
C ASP A 137 -15.68 -15.44 -9.90
N PRO A 138 -14.88 -16.53 -9.92
CA PRO A 138 -14.25 -17.02 -11.15
C PRO A 138 -15.25 -17.57 -12.19
N SER A 139 -16.49 -17.84 -11.80
CA SER A 139 -17.54 -18.33 -12.69
C SER A 139 -18.32 -17.23 -13.41
N LEU A 140 -18.11 -15.97 -13.00
CA LEU A 140 -18.90 -14.84 -13.48
C LEU A 140 -18.54 -14.44 -14.92
N ARG A 141 -19.56 -14.11 -15.73
CA ARG A 141 -19.42 -13.67 -17.13
C ARG A 141 -20.27 -12.43 -17.47
N SER A 142 -20.88 -11.81 -16.46
CA SER A 142 -21.78 -10.66 -16.63
C SER A 142 -21.88 -9.83 -15.35
N PHE A 143 -22.04 -8.51 -15.49
CA PHE A 143 -22.26 -7.62 -14.35
C PHE A 143 -23.73 -7.63 -13.89
N GLY A 144 -23.92 -7.96 -12.63
CA GLY A 144 -25.18 -7.88 -11.88
C GLY A 144 -25.18 -6.84 -10.75
N ASP A 145 -24.13 -6.02 -10.63
CA ASP A 145 -24.04 -4.88 -9.69
C ASP A 145 -24.20 -5.26 -8.20
N THR A 146 -23.59 -6.37 -7.79
CA THR A 146 -23.43 -6.72 -6.37
C THR A 146 -22.24 -5.98 -5.76
N LEU A 147 -22.17 -5.91 -4.42
CA LEU A 147 -20.99 -5.34 -3.74
C LEU A 147 -19.70 -6.07 -4.12
N GLU A 148 -19.73 -7.40 -4.19
CA GLU A 148 -18.58 -8.22 -4.60
C GLU A 148 -18.16 -7.94 -6.04
N GLN A 149 -19.09 -7.70 -6.95
CA GLN A 149 -18.74 -7.39 -8.34
C GLN A 149 -18.21 -5.97 -8.51
N ARG A 150 -18.74 -5.00 -7.75
CA ARG A 150 -18.19 -3.64 -7.71
C ARG A 150 -16.79 -3.57 -7.10
N ALA A 151 -16.39 -4.57 -6.32
CA ALA A 151 -15.07 -4.70 -5.73
C ALA A 151 -13.96 -5.03 -6.74
N ILE A 152 -14.34 -5.40 -7.96
CA ILE A 152 -13.43 -5.72 -9.05
C ILE A 152 -13.49 -4.61 -10.08
N SER A 153 -12.36 -3.95 -10.35
CA SER A 153 -12.31 -2.88 -11.34
C SER A 153 -11.07 -2.93 -12.24
N TYR A 154 -11.17 -2.19 -13.34
CA TYR A 154 -10.19 -2.12 -14.41
C TYR A 154 -9.93 -0.66 -14.75
N VAL A 155 -8.65 -0.28 -14.80
CA VAL A 155 -8.21 1.05 -15.19
C VAL A 155 -7.28 0.93 -16.39
N CYS A 156 -7.69 1.56 -17.48
CA CYS A 156 -6.90 1.61 -18.70
C CYS A 156 -5.88 2.75 -18.60
N LEU A 157 -4.62 2.42 -18.32
CA LEU A 157 -3.59 3.44 -18.09
C LEU A 157 -3.14 4.07 -19.41
N GLY A 158 -2.91 5.38 -19.39
CA GLY A 158 -2.50 6.16 -20.57
C GLY A 158 -3.67 6.74 -21.39
N VAL A 159 -4.91 6.54 -20.96
CA VAL A 159 -6.11 7.17 -21.52
C VAL A 159 -7.00 7.72 -20.40
N SER A 160 -7.74 8.78 -20.68
CA SER A 160 -8.74 9.31 -19.74
C SER A 160 -10.02 8.49 -19.81
N GLY A 161 -10.58 8.14 -18.66
CA GLY A 161 -11.85 7.43 -18.58
C GLY A 161 -12.16 6.98 -17.15
N PRO A 162 -13.41 6.57 -16.88
CA PRO A 162 -13.75 5.96 -15.60
C PRO A 162 -13.15 4.54 -15.50
N GLU A 163 -13.08 4.03 -14.27
CA GLU A 163 -12.85 2.61 -14.05
C GLU A 163 -14.03 1.79 -14.62
N THR A 164 -13.75 0.58 -15.09
CA THR A 164 -14.76 -0.36 -15.61
C THR A 164 -14.78 -1.64 -14.79
N HIS A 165 -15.84 -2.44 -14.91
CA HIS A 165 -15.95 -3.76 -14.24
C HIS A 165 -15.71 -4.94 -15.20
N GLN A 166 -15.24 -4.64 -16.41
CA GLN A 166 -14.93 -5.59 -17.48
C GLN A 166 -13.65 -5.13 -18.18
N PHE A 167 -13.12 -5.99 -19.07
CA PHE A 167 -12.02 -5.57 -19.94
C PHE A 167 -12.40 -4.31 -20.72
N PRO A 168 -11.51 -3.29 -20.73
CA PRO A 168 -11.79 -2.06 -21.46
C PRO A 168 -11.84 -2.35 -22.96
N PRO A 169 -12.79 -1.78 -23.71
CA PRO A 169 -12.95 -2.06 -25.15
C PRO A 169 -11.80 -1.52 -26.00
N GLN A 170 -10.89 -0.72 -25.42
CA GLN A 170 -9.74 -0.13 -26.07
C GLN A 170 -8.42 -0.63 -25.48
N ASN A 171 -7.35 -0.50 -26.25
CA ASN A 171 -5.99 -0.75 -25.78
C ASN A 171 -5.55 0.30 -24.73
N CYS A 172 -4.66 -0.11 -23.82
CA CYS A 172 -4.16 0.71 -22.72
C CYS A 172 -2.65 0.95 -22.87
N PRO A 173 -2.20 2.12 -23.34
CA PRO A 173 -0.79 2.39 -23.67
C PRO A 173 0.21 2.14 -22.54
N TYR A 174 -0.20 2.33 -21.29
CA TYR A 174 0.64 2.11 -20.11
C TYR A 174 0.24 0.87 -19.31
N GLY A 175 -0.53 -0.03 -19.93
CA GLY A 175 -1.00 -1.29 -19.34
C GLY A 175 -2.42 -1.22 -18.80
N LEU A 176 -2.99 -2.41 -18.62
CA LEU A 176 -4.29 -2.63 -17.99
C LEU A 176 -4.04 -2.86 -16.50
N ARG A 177 -4.42 -1.90 -15.68
CA ARG A 177 -4.42 -2.08 -14.23
C ARG A 177 -5.71 -2.77 -13.80
N VAL A 178 -5.59 -3.88 -13.11
CA VAL A 178 -6.70 -4.62 -12.51
C VAL A 178 -6.65 -4.47 -11.00
N GLN A 179 -7.83 -4.41 -10.40
CA GLN A 179 -8.02 -4.01 -9.02
C GLN A 179 -8.98 -5.00 -8.34
N VAL A 180 -8.55 -5.57 -7.22
CA VAL A 180 -9.34 -6.52 -6.42
C VAL A 180 -9.42 -6.02 -4.98
N MET A 181 -10.57 -5.49 -4.59
CA MET A 181 -10.85 -5.13 -3.20
C MET A 181 -11.40 -6.35 -2.47
N PHE A 182 -10.85 -6.69 -1.32
CA PHE A 182 -11.34 -7.80 -0.50
C PHE A 182 -12.45 -7.34 0.46
N PRO A 183 -13.36 -8.24 0.87
CA PRO A 183 -14.28 -7.94 1.96
C PRO A 183 -13.50 -7.70 3.25
N SER A 184 -13.92 -6.73 4.07
CA SER A 184 -13.21 -6.34 5.30
C SER A 184 -14.02 -6.54 6.58
N CYS A 185 -15.32 -6.82 6.48
CA CYS A 185 -16.17 -7.09 7.63
C CYS A 185 -16.16 -8.59 7.93
N TRP A 186 -15.79 -8.97 9.14
CA TRP A 186 -15.64 -10.34 9.62
C TRP A 186 -16.74 -10.72 10.61
N ASP A 187 -17.20 -11.98 10.54
CA ASP A 187 -18.21 -12.54 11.44
C ASP A 187 -17.77 -12.58 12.92
N GLY A 188 -16.47 -12.44 13.17
CA GLY A 188 -15.89 -12.36 14.50
C GLY A 188 -15.48 -13.67 15.11
N HIS A 189 -15.59 -14.78 14.37
CA HIS A 189 -15.41 -16.13 14.88
C HIS A 189 -14.63 -17.04 13.92
N ASN A 190 -14.94 -17.05 12.63
CA ASN A 190 -14.43 -18.06 11.70
C ASN A 190 -13.20 -17.56 10.92
N LEU A 191 -12.09 -18.30 10.99
CA LEU A 191 -10.88 -17.98 10.21
C LEU A 191 -11.03 -18.28 8.71
N ASP A 192 -11.99 -19.13 8.38
CA ASP A 192 -12.38 -19.55 7.05
C ASP A 192 -13.81 -20.09 7.08
N SER A 193 -14.46 -20.23 5.93
CA SER A 193 -15.76 -20.88 5.79
C SER A 193 -15.73 -21.95 4.69
N PRO A 194 -16.70 -22.89 4.61
CA PRO A 194 -16.67 -23.95 3.59
C PRO A 194 -16.64 -23.46 2.13
N ASN A 195 -17.04 -22.21 1.88
CA ASN A 195 -16.97 -21.55 0.57
C ASN A 195 -15.89 -20.45 0.51
N HIS A 196 -15.05 -20.34 1.55
CA HIS A 196 -13.96 -19.39 1.72
C HIS A 196 -14.34 -17.91 1.62
N LYS A 197 -15.62 -17.61 1.81
CA LYS A 197 -16.21 -16.27 1.62
C LYS A 197 -17.21 -15.86 2.68
N SER A 198 -18.10 -16.75 3.12
CA SER A 198 -19.24 -16.38 3.97
C SER A 198 -18.91 -15.98 5.39
N HIS A 199 -17.66 -16.17 5.83
CA HIS A 199 -17.15 -15.61 7.10
C HIS A 199 -16.78 -14.12 6.97
N MET A 200 -16.80 -13.59 5.74
CA MET A 200 -16.52 -12.21 5.38
C MET A 200 -17.70 -11.55 4.67
N ALA A 201 -17.78 -10.24 4.77
CA ALA A 201 -18.73 -9.40 4.05
C ALA A 201 -18.08 -8.09 3.60
N TYR A 202 -18.55 -7.56 2.48
CA TYR A 202 -18.21 -6.21 2.07
C TYR A 202 -18.97 -5.19 2.93
N PRO A 203 -18.33 -4.08 3.33
CA PRO A 203 -19.04 -2.94 3.89
C PRO A 203 -19.97 -2.31 2.84
N SER A 204 -20.90 -1.46 3.29
CA SER A 204 -22.01 -0.97 2.46
C SER A 204 -21.60 -0.20 1.20
N LEU A 205 -20.37 0.31 1.13
CA LEU A 205 -19.81 1.02 -0.02
C LEU A 205 -18.64 0.26 -0.65
N VAL A 206 -18.62 -1.08 -0.51
CA VAL A 206 -17.57 -2.00 -1.00
C VAL A 206 -16.27 -1.87 -0.25
N ASP A 207 -15.70 -0.67 -0.30
CA ASP A 207 -14.35 -0.39 0.10
C ASP A 207 -14.33 0.50 1.36
N ASN A 208 -15.50 1.04 1.72
CA ASN A 208 -15.81 1.84 2.91
C ASN A 208 -17.31 1.64 3.27
N GLY A 209 -17.86 2.47 4.16
CA GLY A 209 -19.25 2.39 4.61
C GLY A 209 -19.40 1.46 5.81
N VAL A 210 -20.61 1.03 6.13
CA VAL A 210 -20.90 0.35 7.40
C VAL A 210 -20.84 -1.17 7.24
N CYS A 211 -20.21 -1.85 8.20
CA CYS A 211 -20.24 -3.31 8.29
C CYS A 211 -21.63 -3.83 8.71
N PRO A 212 -22.13 -4.92 8.10
CA PRO A 212 -23.41 -5.49 8.49
C PRO A 212 -23.32 -6.10 9.90
N THR A 213 -24.45 -6.17 10.61
CA THR A 213 -24.49 -6.72 11.98
C THR A 213 -24.11 -8.20 12.07
N SER A 214 -24.20 -8.94 10.96
CA SER A 214 -23.70 -10.32 10.86
C SER A 214 -22.17 -10.41 10.81
N HIS A 215 -21.48 -9.32 10.47
CA HIS A 215 -20.03 -9.22 10.37
C HIS A 215 -19.54 -7.95 11.07
N PRO A 216 -19.67 -7.88 12.40
CA PRO A 216 -19.56 -6.62 13.14
C PRO A 216 -18.12 -6.10 13.28
N LYS A 217 -17.12 -6.95 13.05
CA LYS A 217 -15.70 -6.63 13.24
C LYS A 217 -15.04 -6.32 11.92
N ARG A 218 -14.09 -5.39 11.90
CA ARG A 218 -13.45 -4.97 10.66
C ARG A 218 -11.95 -5.27 10.68
N PHE A 219 -11.46 -5.98 9.67
CA PHE A 219 -10.04 -6.10 9.41
C PHE A 219 -9.50 -4.88 8.67
N ILE A 220 -8.18 -4.69 8.75
CA ILE A 220 -7.47 -3.91 7.73
C ILE A 220 -7.84 -4.42 6.34
N THR A 221 -8.17 -3.51 5.41
CA THR A 221 -8.74 -3.90 4.12
C THR A 221 -7.61 -4.24 3.14
N LEU A 222 -7.66 -5.46 2.58
CA LEU A 222 -6.76 -5.85 1.49
C LEU A 222 -7.25 -5.33 0.15
N PHE A 223 -6.31 -4.81 -0.62
CA PHE A 223 -6.57 -4.37 -1.98
C PHE A 223 -5.40 -4.73 -2.89
N TYR A 224 -5.66 -5.49 -3.96
CA TYR A 224 -4.64 -5.85 -4.94
C TYR A 224 -4.71 -4.92 -6.13
N GLU A 225 -3.52 -4.50 -6.57
CA GLU A 225 -3.32 -3.80 -7.83
C GLU A 225 -2.28 -4.58 -8.65
N VAL A 226 -2.66 -4.98 -9.86
CA VAL A 226 -1.78 -5.67 -10.80
C VAL A 226 -1.90 -5.00 -12.16
N THR A 227 -0.78 -4.62 -12.77
CA THR A 227 -0.77 -4.03 -14.11
C THR A 227 -0.31 -5.06 -15.13
N PHE A 228 -1.13 -5.34 -16.14
CA PHE A 228 -0.79 -6.20 -17.27
C PHE A 228 -0.36 -5.39 -18.49
N GLN A 229 0.75 -5.78 -19.12
CA GLN A 229 1.29 -5.14 -20.31
C GLN A 229 0.52 -5.58 -21.56
N ILE A 230 -0.73 -5.10 -21.69
CA ILE A 230 -1.57 -5.43 -22.84
C ILE A 230 -1.18 -4.68 -24.12
N ASP A 231 -0.45 -3.56 -24.00
CA ASP A 231 -0.01 -2.73 -25.14
C ASP A 231 0.90 -3.50 -26.11
N ASP A 232 1.65 -4.49 -25.62
CA ASP A 232 2.50 -5.38 -26.44
C ASP A 232 1.70 -6.16 -27.49
N PHE A 233 0.38 -6.21 -27.35
CA PHE A 233 -0.54 -6.92 -28.24
C PHE A 233 -1.36 -6.00 -29.14
N LYS A 234 -1.25 -4.67 -29.03
CA LYS A 234 -2.14 -3.71 -29.74
C LYS A 234 -2.24 -3.93 -31.25
N ASP A 235 -1.13 -4.26 -31.90
CA ASP A 235 -1.06 -4.49 -33.35
C ASP A 235 -1.54 -5.90 -33.76
N LYS A 236 -1.92 -6.72 -32.77
CA LYS A 236 -2.40 -8.09 -32.94
C LYS A 236 -3.89 -8.24 -32.58
N TRP A 237 -4.62 -7.16 -32.32
CA TRP A 237 -6.07 -7.22 -32.09
C TRP A 237 -6.78 -7.50 -33.43
N TYR A 238 -7.65 -8.49 -33.44
CA TYR A 238 -8.33 -9.00 -34.65
C TYR A 238 -9.87 -9.05 -34.52
N LYS A 239 -10.39 -8.59 -33.37
CA LYS A 239 -11.81 -8.51 -33.05
C LYS A 239 -12.11 -7.09 -32.57
N ASP A 240 -13.37 -6.69 -32.66
CA ASP A 240 -13.88 -5.44 -32.06
C ASP A 240 -13.92 -5.51 -30.51
N THR A 241 -13.67 -6.69 -29.94
CA THR A 241 -13.56 -6.93 -28.50
C THR A 241 -12.11 -7.20 -28.10
N PRO A 242 -11.70 -6.85 -26.87
CA PRO A 242 -10.36 -7.15 -26.37
C PRO A 242 -10.04 -8.65 -26.46
N PRO A 243 -8.93 -9.05 -27.11
CA PRO A 243 -8.58 -10.45 -27.33
C PRO A 243 -7.88 -11.07 -26.10
N PHE A 244 -8.44 -10.84 -24.90
CA PHE A 244 -7.88 -11.31 -23.64
C PHE A 244 -8.83 -12.25 -22.92
N VAL A 245 -8.24 -13.15 -22.15
CA VAL A 245 -8.95 -14.18 -21.41
C VAL A 245 -8.17 -14.55 -20.16
N TYR A 246 -8.85 -14.58 -19.02
CA TYR A 246 -8.25 -15.11 -17.81
C TYR A 246 -8.12 -16.64 -17.89
N SER A 247 -7.19 -17.17 -17.10
CA SER A 247 -6.91 -18.61 -17.02
C SER A 247 -8.12 -19.47 -16.65
N ASN A 248 -9.14 -18.90 -15.99
CA ASN A 248 -10.42 -19.52 -15.69
C ASN A 248 -11.41 -19.52 -16.87
N GLY A 249 -10.96 -19.13 -18.06
CA GLY A 249 -11.73 -19.09 -19.29
C GLY A 249 -12.71 -17.91 -19.35
N ASP A 250 -12.41 -16.80 -18.67
CA ASP A 250 -13.22 -15.59 -18.75
C ASP A 250 -12.69 -14.59 -19.80
N PRO A 251 -13.39 -14.41 -20.94
CA PRO A 251 -13.02 -13.41 -21.95
C PRO A 251 -13.66 -12.02 -21.69
N THR A 252 -14.40 -11.86 -20.59
CA THR A 252 -15.18 -10.64 -20.31
C THR A 252 -14.52 -9.73 -19.28
N GLY A 253 -13.75 -10.29 -18.35
CA GLY A 253 -13.15 -9.59 -17.20
C GLY A 253 -13.96 -9.73 -15.91
N TYR A 254 -15.19 -10.22 -15.95
CA TYR A 254 -16.03 -10.37 -14.75
C TYR A 254 -15.58 -11.48 -13.80
N GLY A 255 -14.84 -12.46 -14.31
CA GLY A 255 -14.34 -13.62 -13.58
C GLY A 255 -13.01 -13.37 -12.86
N LEU A 256 -12.53 -12.14 -12.75
CA LEU A 256 -11.33 -11.85 -11.95
C LEU A 256 -11.63 -12.09 -10.47
N HIS A 257 -10.71 -12.73 -9.79
CA HIS A 257 -10.78 -13.01 -8.36
C HIS A 257 -9.37 -12.91 -7.74
N GLY A 258 -9.33 -12.85 -6.41
CA GLY A 258 -8.11 -12.86 -5.64
C GLY A 258 -8.22 -13.78 -4.43
N ASP A 259 -7.09 -14.28 -4.01
CA ASP A 259 -6.98 -15.27 -2.95
C ASP A 259 -5.88 -14.85 -1.97
N PHE A 260 -6.16 -15.02 -0.66
CA PHE A 260 -5.27 -14.61 0.41
C PHE A 260 -5.11 -15.72 1.44
N VAL A 261 -3.86 -16.04 1.77
CA VAL A 261 -3.48 -16.78 2.98
C VAL A 261 -2.62 -15.87 3.84
N ASN A 262 -3.04 -15.66 5.08
CA ASN A 262 -2.26 -14.90 6.05
C ASN A 262 -0.96 -15.64 6.37
N GLY A 263 0.15 -14.90 6.33
CA GLY A 263 1.47 -15.36 6.76
C GLY A 263 2.25 -14.22 7.43
N TRP A 264 1.56 -13.24 8.01
CA TRP A 264 2.22 -12.27 8.86
C TRP A 264 2.83 -13.00 10.06
N ASP A 265 4.14 -12.84 10.22
CA ASP A 265 4.84 -13.26 11.43
C ASP A 265 4.32 -12.39 12.58
N THR A 266 3.73 -13.06 13.57
CA THR A 266 3.17 -12.38 14.73
C THR A 266 4.22 -12.01 15.74
N ASP A 267 5.50 -12.37 15.54
CA ASP A 267 6.55 -12.17 16.53
C ASP A 267 7.50 -11.04 16.14
N ASP A 268 7.98 -10.31 17.15
CA ASP A 268 8.98 -9.27 16.98
C ASP A 268 10.31 -9.88 16.51
N ILE A 269 10.96 -9.23 15.56
CA ILE A 269 12.14 -9.79 14.90
C ILE A 269 13.32 -9.96 15.87
N ASP A 270 13.46 -9.06 16.85
CA ASP A 270 14.60 -8.99 17.77
C ASP A 270 14.31 -9.72 19.07
N THR A 271 13.14 -9.48 19.67
CA THR A 271 12.80 -10.05 20.98
C THR A 271 12.16 -11.43 20.88
N LYS A 272 11.57 -11.77 19.73
CA LYS A 272 10.71 -12.96 19.54
C LYS A 272 9.50 -12.99 20.47
N GLU A 273 9.17 -11.86 21.10
CA GLU A 273 7.88 -11.69 21.79
C GLU A 273 6.81 -11.42 20.73
N PRO A 274 5.58 -11.90 20.92
CA PRO A 274 4.55 -11.61 19.93
C PRO A 274 4.25 -10.10 19.86
N LEU A 275 4.07 -9.60 18.64
CA LEU A 275 3.80 -8.21 18.34
C LEU A 275 2.46 -7.78 18.96
N PRO A 276 2.38 -6.56 19.53
CA PRO A 276 1.15 -6.01 20.07
C PRO A 276 0.03 -6.04 19.01
N GLY A 277 -1.12 -6.64 19.37
CA GLY A 277 -2.24 -6.86 18.46
C GLY A 277 -2.40 -8.31 17.98
N PHE A 278 -1.37 -9.15 18.11
CA PHE A 278 -1.43 -10.59 17.80
C PHE A 278 -1.47 -11.48 19.04
N GLU A 279 -1.05 -10.96 20.20
CA GLU A 279 -0.88 -11.72 21.45
C GLU A 279 -2.15 -12.29 22.09
N ASN A 280 -3.35 -11.79 21.74
CA ASN A 280 -4.57 -12.20 22.47
C ASN A 280 -5.88 -12.26 21.67
N GLY A 281 -5.94 -11.81 20.41
CA GLY A 281 -7.20 -11.67 19.68
C GLY A 281 -8.21 -10.72 20.36
N LEU A 282 -9.00 -10.00 19.57
CA LEU A 282 -10.25 -9.28 19.93
C LEU A 282 -10.30 -8.32 21.13
N ARG A 283 -9.25 -8.15 21.95
CA ARG A 283 -9.31 -7.31 23.17
C ARG A 283 -8.08 -6.43 23.43
N ALA A 284 -7.04 -6.51 22.61
CA ALA A 284 -5.79 -5.84 22.91
C ALA A 284 -5.62 -4.59 22.03
N GLY A 285 -6.12 -3.46 22.51
CA GLY A 285 -5.45 -2.20 22.20
C GLY A 285 -4.02 -2.23 22.74
N MET A 286 -3.13 -1.47 22.11
CA MET A 286 -1.71 -1.35 22.50
C MET A 286 -1.58 -0.99 24.00
N THR A 287 -0.82 -1.77 24.78
CA THR A 287 -0.61 -1.44 26.21
C THR A 287 0.25 -0.18 26.35
N THR A 288 0.28 0.45 27.53
CA THR A 288 1.16 1.61 27.78
C THR A 288 2.63 1.27 27.55
N THR A 289 3.06 0.06 27.92
CA THR A 289 4.42 -0.42 27.67
C THR A 289 4.70 -0.53 26.18
N ASP A 290 3.76 -1.05 25.41
CA ASP A 290 3.88 -1.18 23.95
C ASP A 290 3.90 0.18 23.27
N MET A 291 3.08 1.13 23.73
CA MET A 291 3.10 2.52 23.25
C MET A 291 4.46 3.19 23.50
N VAL A 292 5.10 2.92 24.66
CA VAL A 292 6.45 3.43 24.96
C VAL A 292 7.51 2.77 24.07
N ARG A 293 7.43 1.44 23.86
CA ARG A 293 8.33 0.69 22.97
C ARG A 293 8.21 1.17 21.52
N CYS A 294 6.99 1.25 20.98
CA CYS A 294 6.76 1.76 19.64
C CYS A 294 7.17 3.22 19.49
N ARG A 295 6.94 4.07 20.50
CA ARG A 295 7.47 5.44 20.48
C ARG A 295 8.99 5.45 20.37
N SER A 296 9.70 4.62 21.15
CA SER A 296 11.16 4.51 21.09
C SER A 296 11.65 4.03 19.71
N LEU A 297 10.98 3.04 19.11
CA LEU A 297 11.33 2.52 17.78
C LEU A 297 11.08 3.56 16.68
N VAL A 298 9.93 4.24 16.72
CA VAL A 298 9.59 5.33 15.80
C VAL A 298 10.59 6.49 15.97
N GLU A 299 11.03 6.77 17.20
CA GLU A 299 12.05 7.78 17.47
C GLU A 299 13.43 7.42 16.88
N GLN A 300 13.86 6.15 17.01
CA GLN A 300 15.10 5.66 16.44
C GLN A 300 15.06 5.60 14.90
N SER A 301 13.97 5.07 14.33
CA SER A 301 13.77 5.00 12.88
C SER A 301 13.74 6.39 12.25
N ARG A 302 13.15 7.39 12.91
CA ARG A 302 13.18 8.78 12.44
C ARG A 302 14.60 9.32 12.33
N ILE A 303 15.47 9.02 13.31
CA ILE A 303 16.87 9.48 13.32
C ILE A 303 17.63 8.82 12.16
N LEU A 304 17.48 7.50 11.98
CA LEU A 304 18.13 6.77 10.91
C LEU A 304 17.67 7.26 9.52
N VAL A 305 16.38 7.49 9.34
CA VAL A 305 15.82 8.03 8.09
C VAL A 305 16.37 9.44 7.84
N MET A 306 16.46 10.29 8.86
CA MET A 306 17.04 11.63 8.73
C MET A 306 18.53 11.58 8.34
N GLU A 307 19.30 10.66 8.93
CA GLU A 307 20.71 10.45 8.62
C GLU A 307 20.90 10.05 7.16
N VAL A 308 20.15 9.05 6.67
CA VAL A 308 20.20 8.59 5.27
C VAL A 308 19.79 9.71 4.30
N LEU A 309 18.74 10.46 4.62
CA LEU A 309 18.29 11.58 3.78
C LEU A 309 19.26 12.77 3.80
N SER A 310 20.10 12.90 4.83
CA SER A 310 21.14 13.94 4.93
C SER A 310 22.48 13.53 4.32
N SER A 311 22.76 12.23 4.20
CA SER A 311 24.00 11.74 3.60
C SER A 311 24.01 11.85 2.07
N ASP A 312 22.84 11.90 1.43
CA ASP A 312 22.72 12.01 -0.04
C ASP A 312 22.96 13.44 -0.56
N THR A 313 23.16 14.43 0.32
CA THR A 313 23.39 15.84 -0.07
C THR A 313 24.86 16.28 -0.15
N GLU A 314 25.84 15.42 0.14
CA GLU A 314 27.26 15.82 0.21
C GLU A 314 28.16 15.37 -0.99
N GLU A 315 27.61 14.74 -2.04
CA GLU A 315 28.42 14.29 -3.20
C GLU A 315 28.18 15.11 -4.50
N THR A 316 28.30 16.44 -4.52
CA THR A 316 28.42 17.20 -5.82
C THR A 316 29.30 18.45 -5.87
N ASP A 317 29.97 18.91 -4.80
CA ASP A 317 30.56 20.26 -4.80
C ASP A 317 32.10 20.32 -4.81
N ASP A 318 32.76 19.52 -5.64
CA ASP A 318 34.21 19.69 -5.92
C ASP A 318 34.51 19.65 -7.43
N ALA A 319 34.42 20.80 -8.08
CA ALA A 319 35.04 21.04 -9.40
C ALA A 319 35.45 22.52 -9.58
N ASP A 320 36.72 22.78 -9.25
CA ASP A 320 37.70 23.66 -9.91
C ASP A 320 37.25 25.03 -10.46
N LEU A 321 37.61 26.09 -9.73
CA LEU A 321 37.77 27.46 -10.23
C LEU A 321 39.22 27.72 -10.62
N ASP A 322 39.53 27.85 -11.92
CA ASP A 322 40.60 28.77 -12.38
C ASP A 322 40.44 29.17 -13.86
N GLY A 323 40.79 30.43 -14.16
CA GLY A 323 41.12 30.91 -15.52
C GLY A 323 40.10 31.85 -16.18
N GLY A 324 40.28 33.16 -15.97
CA GLY A 324 39.44 34.23 -16.52
C GLY A 324 39.78 34.73 -17.94
N GLY A 325 39.10 35.83 -18.33
CA GLY A 325 39.55 36.74 -19.41
C GLY A 325 38.47 37.29 -20.35
N GLU A 326 38.09 38.55 -20.10
CA GLU A 326 37.81 39.64 -21.08
C GLU A 326 36.57 39.55 -22.01
N SER A 327 35.54 40.42 -21.82
CA SER A 327 35.29 41.76 -22.46
C SER A 327 34.86 41.63 -23.93
N ASP A 328 33.88 42.32 -24.52
CA ASP A 328 33.23 43.61 -24.25
C ASP A 328 32.08 43.85 -25.28
N THR A 329 31.21 44.82 -24.99
CA THR A 329 30.43 45.70 -25.93
C THR A 329 29.13 45.24 -26.65
N ASP A 330 28.02 45.77 -26.12
CA ASP A 330 27.11 46.80 -26.67
C ASP A 330 26.17 46.59 -27.90
N ASN A 331 24.90 46.98 -27.64
CA ASN A 331 23.92 47.73 -28.45
C ASN A 331 22.68 47.06 -29.11
N ASP A 332 21.53 47.26 -28.43
CA ASP A 332 20.27 47.94 -28.86
C ASP A 332 19.34 47.31 -29.93
N PRO A 333 18.02 47.65 -29.98
CA PRO A 333 16.95 46.67 -29.91
C PRO A 333 15.91 46.79 -31.06
N ASP A 334 14.84 46.00 -30.92
CA ASP A 334 13.50 46.12 -31.53
C ASP A 334 13.18 45.42 -32.87
N ALA A 335 12.23 44.47 -32.71
CA ALA A 335 11.05 44.18 -33.53
C ALA A 335 11.09 43.06 -34.61
N LEU A 336 10.73 41.85 -34.15
CA LEU A 336 9.64 40.97 -34.62
C LEU A 336 9.48 40.65 -36.13
N SER A 337 9.72 39.37 -36.50
CA SER A 337 8.74 38.47 -37.19
C SER A 337 9.38 37.21 -37.82
N MET A 338 8.99 36.04 -37.32
CA MET A 338 8.77 34.74 -38.02
C MET A 338 9.81 34.21 -39.03
N ALA A 339 10.60 33.19 -38.62
CA ALA A 339 10.92 32.01 -39.44
C ALA A 339 11.43 30.85 -38.56
N ASN A 340 11.07 29.64 -38.97
CA ASN A 340 11.14 28.35 -38.29
C ASN A 340 12.51 27.64 -38.44
N LEU A 341 12.79 26.64 -37.58
CA LEU A 341 13.83 25.58 -37.60
C LEU A 341 14.95 25.66 -36.54
N GLY A 342 15.02 24.64 -35.66
CA GLY A 342 16.28 24.11 -35.11
C GLY A 342 16.41 23.93 -33.59
N THR A 343 16.20 22.69 -33.11
CA THR A 343 17.04 21.94 -32.15
C THR A 343 17.52 22.56 -30.81
N GLY A 344 17.17 21.88 -29.69
CA GLY A 344 18.11 21.64 -28.56
C GLY A 344 17.72 22.14 -27.16
N GLN A 345 17.41 21.19 -26.25
CA GLN A 345 17.61 21.10 -24.77
C GLN A 345 17.61 22.41 -23.92
N SER A 346 16.93 22.49 -22.77
CA SER A 346 17.17 21.67 -21.58
C SER A 346 16.02 21.79 -20.56
N SER A 347 15.62 20.66 -19.97
CA SER A 347 14.59 20.51 -18.95
C SER A 347 15.22 19.88 -17.70
N THR A 348 15.49 20.66 -16.66
CA THR A 348 16.03 20.12 -15.38
C THR A 348 15.40 20.73 -14.12
N ALA A 349 14.42 21.62 -14.21
CA ALA A 349 13.91 22.34 -13.02
C ALA A 349 12.70 21.71 -12.30
N TRP A 350 12.26 20.49 -12.65
CA TRP A 350 11.03 19.89 -12.11
C TRP A 350 11.22 18.57 -11.35
N VAL A 351 12.44 18.04 -11.24
CA VAL A 351 12.69 16.71 -10.65
C VAL A 351 13.20 16.79 -9.21
N GLU A 352 13.89 17.88 -8.84
CA GLU A 352 14.49 18.04 -7.50
C GLU A 352 13.46 18.35 -6.39
N ASP A 353 12.28 18.87 -6.74
CA ASP A 353 11.28 19.35 -5.77
C ASP A 353 10.39 18.20 -5.21
N ASP A 354 10.25 17.10 -5.95
CA ASP A 354 9.41 15.96 -5.53
C ASP A 354 10.09 15.05 -4.51
N GLU A 355 11.41 14.87 -4.60
CA GLU A 355 12.19 14.04 -3.67
C GLU A 355 12.35 14.73 -2.30
N ALA A 356 12.55 16.05 -2.29
CA ALA A 356 12.54 16.86 -1.09
C ALA A 356 11.15 16.87 -0.41
N ARG A 357 10.07 16.93 -1.20
CA ARG A 357 8.69 16.81 -0.68
C ARG A 357 8.42 15.44 -0.07
N LEU A 358 8.79 14.35 -0.74
CA LEU A 358 8.64 12.98 -0.22
C LEU A 358 9.43 12.79 1.07
N SER A 359 10.66 13.32 1.14
CA SER A 359 11.51 13.31 2.33
C SER A 359 10.86 14.01 3.52
N MET A 360 10.27 15.18 3.29
CA MET A 360 9.54 15.91 4.33
C MET A 360 8.24 15.22 4.75
N ASP A 361 7.52 14.60 3.83
CA ASP A 361 6.27 13.89 4.13
C ASP A 361 6.53 12.63 4.98
N VAL A 362 7.62 11.91 4.72
CA VAL A 362 8.08 10.80 5.58
C VAL A 362 8.38 11.30 6.99
N VAL A 363 9.13 12.40 7.14
CA VAL A 363 9.45 12.99 8.45
C VAL A 363 8.17 13.42 9.20
N ARG A 364 7.20 14.03 8.50
CA ARG A 364 5.90 14.41 9.09
C ARG A 364 5.11 13.21 9.59
N VAL A 365 5.18 12.06 8.93
CA VAL A 365 4.50 10.83 9.38
C VAL A 365 5.13 10.32 10.69
N TYR A 366 6.46 10.32 10.80
CA TYR A 366 7.16 9.94 12.04
C TYR A 366 6.82 10.92 13.18
N GLU A 367 6.87 12.23 12.94
CA GLU A 367 6.54 13.24 13.93
C GLU A 367 5.09 13.16 14.40
N ASN A 368 4.14 13.01 13.47
CA ASN A 368 2.73 12.85 13.82
C ASN A 368 2.47 11.57 14.62
N THR A 369 3.15 10.48 14.29
CA THR A 369 3.08 9.22 15.05
C THR A 369 3.60 9.42 16.48
N ILE A 370 4.74 10.11 16.66
CA ILE A 370 5.32 10.42 17.98
C ILE A 370 4.36 11.30 18.79
N VAL A 371 3.77 12.33 18.18
CA VAL A 371 2.82 13.23 18.85
C VAL A 371 1.55 12.49 19.26
N GLN A 372 1.00 11.64 18.38
CA GLN A 372 -0.19 10.86 18.69
C GLN A 372 0.07 9.84 19.82
N LEU A 373 1.22 9.17 19.79
CA LEU A 373 1.65 8.27 20.87
C LEU A 373 1.87 9.04 22.19
N GLY A 374 2.51 10.20 22.13
CA GLY A 374 2.72 11.08 23.29
C GLY A 374 1.41 11.57 23.91
N ASN A 375 0.46 12.00 23.09
CA ASN A 375 -0.87 12.44 23.54
C ASN A 375 -1.67 11.29 24.16
N ARG A 376 -1.57 10.07 23.63
CA ARG A 376 -2.24 8.87 24.19
C ARG A 376 -1.58 8.36 25.48
N LEU A 377 -0.27 8.53 25.64
CA LEU A 377 0.46 8.17 26.86
C LEU A 377 0.17 9.12 28.03
N GLY A 378 -0.41 10.29 27.75
CA GLY A 378 -0.62 11.35 28.73
C GLY A 378 0.71 11.92 29.22
N ASP A 379 0.66 13.10 29.83
CA ASP A 379 1.80 13.86 30.39
C ASP A 379 2.37 13.17 31.66
N THR A 380 2.64 11.87 31.60
CA THR A 380 3.19 11.04 32.70
C THR A 380 4.70 11.20 32.89
N LEU A 381 5.35 12.01 32.05
CA LEU A 381 6.71 12.49 32.24
C LEU A 381 6.75 14.02 32.17
N GLY A 382 5.95 14.68 33.00
CA GLY A 382 6.15 16.08 33.39
C GLY A 382 7.47 16.24 34.16
N GLY A 383 8.59 16.17 33.47
CA GLY A 383 9.93 16.42 33.99
C GLY A 383 10.59 17.51 33.15
N LYS A 384 10.57 18.76 33.63
CA LYS A 384 11.43 19.82 33.11
C LYS A 384 12.86 19.31 33.06
N ILE A 385 13.42 19.14 31.87
CA ILE A 385 14.86 19.04 31.69
C ILE A 385 15.42 20.44 31.97
N GLN A 386 15.83 20.70 33.21
CA GLN A 386 16.69 21.83 33.52
C GLN A 386 18.09 21.51 32.97
N ILE A 387 18.43 22.16 31.86
CA ILE A 387 19.81 22.23 31.38
C ILE A 387 20.55 23.15 32.35
N GLY A 388 21.38 22.58 33.20
CA GLY A 388 22.23 23.32 34.12
C GLY A 388 23.31 24.09 33.36
N ILE A 389 23.30 25.42 33.50
CA ILE A 389 24.46 26.27 33.25
C ILE A 389 24.77 26.94 34.58
N GLY A 390 25.97 26.68 35.09
CA GLY A 390 26.42 27.18 36.38
C GLY A 390 26.62 28.70 36.38
N ALA A 391 26.25 29.31 37.50
CA ALA A 391 26.90 30.48 38.05
C ALA A 391 26.89 30.31 39.57
N GLU A 392 28.07 30.12 40.14
CA GLU A 392 28.29 30.21 41.58
C GLU A 392 27.93 31.63 42.04
N ASP A 393 27.08 31.76 43.05
CA ASP A 393 27.16 32.90 43.96
C ASP A 393 26.98 32.42 45.39
N HIS A 394 27.96 32.75 46.20
CA HIS A 394 28.06 32.43 47.61
C HIS A 394 27.20 33.42 48.42
N SER A 395 26.24 32.93 49.21
CA SER A 395 25.90 33.58 50.48
C SER A 395 25.30 32.61 51.50
N ARG A 396 25.78 32.79 52.75
CA ARG A 396 25.54 32.02 53.97
C ARG A 396 24.10 32.14 54.49
N PRO A 397 23.68 31.27 55.44
CA PRO A 397 22.32 31.21 55.95
C PRO A 397 22.07 32.25 57.04
N ASP A 398 20.84 32.74 57.12
CA ASP A 398 20.29 33.32 58.35
C ASP A 398 18.92 32.70 58.64
N ASN A 399 18.83 32.21 59.89
CA ASN A 399 17.71 31.71 60.69
C ASN A 399 17.07 30.35 60.34
#